data_AF-A0A6J5YCP1-F1
#
_entry.id   AF-A0A6J5YCP1-F1
#
_cell.length_a   1.000
_cell.length_b   1.000
_cell.length_c   1.000
_cell.angle_alpha   90.00
_cell.angle_beta   90.00
_cell.angle_gamma   90.00
#
_symmetry.space_group_name_H-M   'P 1'
#
loop_
_entity.id
_entity.type
_entity.pdbx_description
1 polymer ?
#
loop_
_entity_poly.entity_id
_entity_poly.type
_entity_poly.pdbx_seq_one_letter_code
_entity_poly.pdbx_strand_id
1 'polypeptide(L)'
;MVAWGFQPIVFESASTIGGVRTKTIETTKLQTPREAYRFSDFPRPSSVTEDFLNQHQVLDYIQLYAHHFDLLKHIKFNTKVCGIEYEGSSEDEMQAWSLWGGSGEPFSSKGKWKVVVEDKQSLSTEWSLIYTKYGPIFRTSLADRQVVITADPEFNNYIFQQEGRMVELWYLDTFSKIFVHEG
;
A
#
# COMPACT_ATOMS: atom_id res chain seq x y z
N MET A 1 4.71 -7.04 -2.54
CA MET A 1 5.84 -6.51 -1.74
C MET A 1 6.89 -7.58 -1.47
N VAL A 2 6.59 -8.61 -0.67
CA VAL A 2 7.58 -9.66 -0.33
C VAL A 2 8.09 -10.39 -1.59
N ALA A 3 7.20 -10.76 -2.52
CA ALA A 3 7.58 -11.38 -3.79
C ALA A 3 8.50 -10.52 -4.68
N TRP A 4 8.57 -9.21 -4.45
CA TRP A 4 9.47 -8.29 -5.15
C TRP A 4 10.75 -8.00 -4.34
N GLY A 5 11.02 -8.78 -3.30
CA GLY A 5 12.21 -8.65 -2.46
C GLY A 5 12.16 -7.52 -1.43
N PHE A 6 10.98 -6.91 -1.20
CA PHE A 6 10.82 -5.90 -0.14
C PHE A 6 10.59 -6.55 1.21
N GLN A 7 11.02 -5.87 2.28
CA GLN A 7 10.75 -6.24 3.67
C GLN A 7 9.73 -5.26 4.27
N PRO A 8 8.43 -5.49 4.11
CA PRO A 8 7.41 -4.61 4.67
C PRO A 8 7.39 -4.68 6.19
N ILE A 9 6.97 -3.57 6.81
CA ILE A 9 6.50 -3.51 8.18
C ILE A 9 5.04 -3.11 8.12
N VAL A 10 4.17 -3.90 8.71
CA VAL A 10 2.72 -3.69 8.77
C VAL A 10 2.36 -3.44 10.24
N PHE A 11 1.62 -2.37 10.51
CA PHE A 11 1.08 -2.09 11.84
C PHE A 11 -0.40 -2.45 11.86
N GLU A 12 -0.80 -3.32 12.80
CA GLU A 12 -2.18 -3.73 13.01
C GLU A 12 -2.61 -3.36 14.43
N SER A 13 -3.69 -2.59 14.53
CA SER A 13 -4.24 -2.11 15.80
C SER A 13 -4.90 -3.21 16.65
N ALA A 14 -5.32 -4.30 16.01
CA ALA A 14 -5.87 -5.48 16.68
C ALA A 14 -4.77 -6.47 17.06
N SER A 15 -5.13 -7.46 17.88
CA SER A 15 -4.25 -8.57 18.24
C SER A 15 -4.19 -9.69 17.19
N THR A 16 -4.95 -9.57 16.10
CA THR A 16 -5.08 -10.59 15.07
C THR A 16 -5.39 -9.98 13.71
N ILE A 17 -5.17 -10.76 12.65
CA ILE A 17 -5.51 -10.40 11.26
C ILE A 17 -7.00 -10.64 10.97
N GLY A 18 -7.47 -10.13 9.83
CA GLY A 18 -8.84 -10.36 9.32
C GLY A 18 -9.73 -9.13 9.32
N GLY A 19 -9.30 -8.04 9.97
CA GLY A 19 -9.94 -6.73 9.89
C GLY A 19 -11.44 -6.78 10.24
N VAL A 20 -12.28 -6.20 9.37
CA VAL A 20 -13.75 -6.12 9.56
C VAL A 20 -14.38 -7.50 9.80
N ARG A 21 -13.79 -8.56 9.23
CA ARG A 21 -14.27 -9.94 9.38
C ARG A 21 -13.98 -10.54 10.74
N THR A 22 -13.45 -9.80 11.71
CA THR A 22 -13.31 -10.27 13.09
C THR A 22 -14.49 -9.85 13.98
N LYS A 23 -15.32 -8.89 13.54
CA LYS A 23 -16.38 -8.27 14.34
C LYS A 23 -17.77 -8.39 13.72
N THR A 24 -17.94 -9.32 12.77
CA THR A 24 -19.23 -9.47 12.07
C THR A 24 -20.18 -10.37 12.88
N ILE A 25 -21.49 -10.27 12.63
CA ILE A 25 -22.49 -11.14 13.24
C ILE A 25 -22.32 -12.55 12.66
N GLU A 26 -22.43 -13.57 13.50
CA GLU A 26 -22.18 -14.99 13.15
C GLU A 26 -22.95 -15.47 11.90
N THR A 27 -24.16 -14.97 11.68
CA THR A 27 -25.00 -15.33 10.53
C THR A 27 -24.57 -14.68 9.22
N THR A 28 -23.57 -13.80 9.23
CA THR A 28 -23.13 -13.06 8.06
C THR A 28 -22.33 -13.95 7.13
N LYS A 29 -22.72 -13.95 5.86
CA LYS A 29 -22.01 -14.63 4.78
C LYS A 29 -21.53 -13.64 3.73
N LEU A 30 -20.54 -14.06 2.96
CA LEU A 30 -20.14 -13.36 1.75
C LEU A 30 -21.32 -13.19 0.80
N GLN A 31 -21.43 -12.02 0.17
CA GLN A 31 -22.31 -11.80 -0.97
C GLN A 31 -21.68 -12.33 -2.28
N THR A 32 -20.36 -12.49 -2.29
CA THR A 32 -19.59 -13.00 -3.43
C THR A 32 -19.34 -14.50 -3.26
N PRO A 33 -19.47 -15.30 -4.34
CA PRO A 33 -19.12 -16.71 -4.28
C PRO A 33 -17.65 -16.94 -3.94
N ARG A 34 -17.36 -18.08 -3.28
CA ARG A 34 -16.01 -18.46 -2.81
C ARG A 34 -14.92 -18.36 -3.88
N GLU A 35 -15.23 -18.72 -5.13
CA GLU A 35 -14.26 -18.75 -6.22
C GLU A 35 -13.79 -17.36 -6.63
N ALA A 36 -14.66 -16.36 -6.50
CA ALA A 36 -14.33 -14.96 -6.76
C ALA A 36 -13.74 -14.25 -5.53
N TYR A 37 -13.73 -14.90 -4.36
CA TYR A 37 -13.19 -14.34 -3.10
C TYR A 37 -11.86 -14.99 -2.66
N ARG A 38 -11.24 -15.82 -3.51
CA ARG A 38 -9.93 -16.44 -3.25
C ARG A 38 -8.78 -15.61 -3.83
N PHE A 39 -7.60 -15.72 -3.24
CA PHE A 39 -6.37 -15.26 -3.87
C PHE A 39 -6.01 -16.17 -5.05
N SER A 40 -5.53 -15.57 -6.15
CA SER A 40 -5.23 -16.30 -7.39
C SER A 40 -4.09 -17.31 -7.25
N ASP A 41 -3.18 -17.08 -6.31
CA ASP A 41 -1.99 -17.86 -6.02
C ASP A 41 -2.15 -18.81 -4.82
N PHE A 42 -3.33 -18.84 -4.20
CA PHE A 42 -3.59 -19.69 -3.05
C PHE A 42 -5.00 -20.32 -3.11
N PRO A 43 -5.13 -21.51 -3.72
CA PRO A 43 -6.42 -22.19 -3.83
C PRO A 43 -6.96 -22.56 -2.45
N ARG A 44 -8.28 -22.58 -2.33
CA ARG A 44 -8.97 -22.95 -1.10
C ARG A 44 -8.87 -24.47 -0.87
N PRO A 45 -8.83 -24.95 0.39
CA PRO A 45 -8.99 -26.38 0.68
C PRO A 45 -10.29 -26.94 0.10
N SER A 46 -10.21 -28.13 -0.51
CA SER A 46 -11.37 -28.82 -1.10
C SER A 46 -12.39 -29.30 -0.08
N SER A 47 -12.05 -29.24 1.22
CA SER A 47 -12.95 -29.57 2.33
C SER A 47 -14.08 -28.56 2.52
N VAL A 48 -13.97 -27.34 1.97
CA VAL A 48 -15.01 -26.32 2.05
C VAL A 48 -15.96 -26.45 0.87
N THR A 49 -17.19 -26.91 1.12
CA THR A 49 -18.18 -27.20 0.08
C THR A 49 -19.20 -26.08 -0.13
N GLU A 50 -19.30 -25.11 0.80
CA GLU A 50 -20.27 -24.01 0.68
C GLU A 50 -19.82 -22.91 -0.29
N ASP A 51 -20.74 -22.46 -1.16
CA ASP A 51 -20.45 -21.40 -2.13
C ASP A 51 -20.34 -20.00 -1.50
N PHE A 52 -21.08 -19.76 -0.41
CA PHE A 52 -21.07 -18.49 0.32
C PHE A 52 -20.57 -18.71 1.74
N LEU A 53 -19.37 -18.20 1.97
CA LEU A 53 -18.60 -18.48 3.18
C LEU A 53 -19.08 -17.61 4.34
N ASN A 54 -19.11 -18.20 5.52
CA ASN A 54 -19.30 -17.45 6.75
C ASN A 54 -17.99 -16.75 7.18
N GLN A 55 -18.09 -15.93 8.21
CA GLN A 55 -16.97 -15.18 8.75
C GLN A 55 -15.79 -16.07 9.18
N HIS A 56 -16.05 -17.15 9.91
CA HIS A 56 -15.01 -18.06 10.41
C HIS A 56 -14.22 -18.70 9.26
N GLN A 57 -14.92 -19.20 8.26
CA GLN A 57 -14.30 -19.80 7.06
C GLN A 57 -13.45 -18.80 6.28
N VAL A 58 -13.82 -17.51 6.27
CA VAL A 58 -13.00 -16.46 5.65
C VAL A 58 -11.76 -16.18 6.49
N LEU A 59 -11.90 -16.06 7.81
CA LEU A 59 -10.78 -15.83 8.71
C LEU A 59 -9.76 -16.98 8.67
N ASP A 60 -10.22 -18.23 8.69
CA ASP A 60 -9.36 -19.42 8.60
C ASP A 60 -8.56 -19.41 7.29
N TYR A 61 -9.20 -19.05 6.18
CA TYR A 61 -8.52 -18.93 4.88
C TYR A 61 -7.45 -17.83 4.90
N ILE A 62 -7.75 -16.67 5.48
CA ILE A 62 -6.78 -15.57 5.62
C ILE A 62 -5.60 -15.99 6.50
N GLN A 63 -5.84 -16.73 7.59
CA GLN A 63 -4.80 -17.26 8.47
C GLN A 63 -3.92 -18.28 7.75
N LEU A 64 -4.52 -19.23 7.01
CA LEU A 64 -3.79 -20.19 6.19
C LEU A 64 -2.89 -19.48 5.18
N TYR A 65 -3.40 -18.46 4.50
CA TYR A 65 -2.62 -17.66 3.55
C TYR A 65 -1.45 -16.95 4.23
N ALA A 66 -1.70 -16.28 5.37
CA ALA A 66 -0.68 -15.56 6.11
C ALA A 66 0.43 -16.48 6.64
N HIS A 67 0.09 -17.70 7.06
CA HIS A 67 1.06 -18.72 7.47
C HIS A 67 1.83 -19.29 6.28
N HIS A 68 1.14 -19.61 5.18
CA HIS A 68 1.77 -20.22 4.00
C HIS A 68 2.89 -19.34 3.41
N PHE A 69 2.64 -18.03 3.34
CA PHE A 69 3.61 -17.05 2.83
C PHE A 69 4.47 -16.39 3.92
N ASP A 70 4.39 -16.89 5.16
CA ASP A 70 5.14 -16.38 6.32
C ASP A 70 5.03 -14.85 6.47
N LEU A 71 3.81 -14.34 6.33
CA LEU A 71 3.52 -12.89 6.34
C LEU A 71 3.43 -12.33 7.76
N LEU A 72 3.12 -13.18 8.75
CA LEU A 72 2.89 -12.75 10.13
C LEU A 72 4.12 -12.07 10.75
N LYS A 73 5.34 -12.48 10.36
CA LYS A 73 6.59 -11.85 10.83
C LYS A 73 6.72 -10.37 10.46
N HIS A 74 5.98 -9.92 9.45
CA HIS A 74 5.98 -8.53 9.00
C HIS A 74 4.96 -7.67 9.75
N ILE A 75 4.10 -8.27 10.59
CA ILE A 75 2.99 -7.60 11.25
C ILE A 75 3.33 -7.33 12.71
N LYS A 76 3.22 -6.06 13.12
CA LYS A 76 3.23 -5.62 14.51
C LYS A 76 1.79 -5.43 14.98
N PHE A 77 1.31 -6.40 15.76
CA PHE A 77 -0.03 -6.39 16.34
C PHE A 77 -0.12 -5.47 17.55
N ASN A 78 -1.35 -5.08 17.89
CA ASN A 78 -1.66 -4.13 18.96
C ASN A 78 -0.95 -2.79 18.79
N THR A 79 -0.60 -2.43 17.56
CA THR A 79 0.11 -1.20 17.23
C THR A 79 -0.78 -0.33 16.34
N LYS A 80 -1.24 0.79 16.88
CA LYS A 80 -2.09 1.74 16.16
C LYS A 80 -1.21 2.85 15.58
N VAL A 81 -1.34 3.14 14.29
CA VAL A 81 -0.71 4.34 13.70
C VAL A 81 -1.55 5.56 14.07
N CYS A 82 -0.90 6.56 14.67
CA CYS A 82 -1.53 7.81 15.13
C CYS A 82 -1.15 9.00 14.24
N GLY A 83 -0.03 8.92 13.53
CA GLY A 83 0.44 9.99 12.65
C GLY A 83 1.55 9.53 11.72
N ILE A 84 1.73 10.26 10.62
CA ILE A 84 2.78 10.02 9.63
C ILE A 84 3.36 11.39 9.25
N GLU A 85 4.67 11.54 9.42
CA GLU A 85 5.43 12.75 9.12
C GLU A 85 6.52 12.42 8.10
N TYR A 86 6.66 13.22 7.05
CA TYR A 86 7.78 13.12 6.12
C TYR A 86 8.92 14.02 6.59
N GLU A 87 10.10 13.44 6.80
CA GLU A 87 11.33 14.14 7.06
C GLU A 87 12.20 14.08 5.80
N GLY A 88 12.18 15.16 5.03
CA GLY A 88 12.98 15.35 3.82
C GLY A 88 14.03 16.45 3.98
N SER A 89 14.58 16.90 2.86
CA SER A 89 15.41 18.11 2.81
C SER A 89 14.56 19.35 3.13
N SER A 90 15.16 20.34 3.77
CA SER A 90 14.47 21.61 4.04
C SER A 90 14.24 22.39 2.75
N GLU A 91 13.24 23.27 2.76
CA GLU A 91 12.93 24.10 1.59
C GLU A 91 14.13 24.98 1.19
N ASP A 92 14.87 25.53 2.15
CA ASP A 92 16.10 26.27 1.89
C ASP A 92 17.19 25.40 1.22
N GLU A 93 17.32 24.13 1.61
CA GLU A 93 18.26 23.19 0.99
C GLU A 93 17.81 22.87 -0.45
N MET A 94 16.51 22.68 -0.66
CA MET A 94 15.90 22.43 -1.96
C MET A 94 16.11 23.60 -2.93
N GLN A 95 15.90 24.84 -2.46
CA GLN A 95 16.09 26.05 -3.27
C GLN A 95 17.58 26.29 -3.64
N ALA A 96 18.51 25.72 -2.87
CA ALA A 96 19.94 25.79 -3.16
C ALA A 96 20.43 24.72 -4.14
N TRP A 97 19.56 23.80 -4.58
CA TRP A 97 19.95 22.71 -5.47
C TRP A 97 20.25 23.21 -6.89
N SER A 98 21.48 22.99 -7.33
CA SER A 98 21.89 23.17 -8.73
C SER A 98 21.64 21.93 -9.58
N LEU A 99 21.44 20.77 -8.93
CA LEU A 99 21.16 19.48 -9.55
C LEU A 99 19.92 18.87 -8.92
N TRP A 100 19.18 18.12 -9.72
CA TRP A 100 17.99 17.38 -9.32
C TRP A 100 18.17 16.62 -7.99
N GLY A 101 17.26 16.80 -7.01
CA GLY A 101 17.33 16.10 -5.71
C GLY A 101 18.65 16.32 -4.94
N GLY A 102 19.36 17.42 -5.21
CA GLY A 102 20.68 17.75 -4.64
C GLY A 102 21.83 16.85 -5.12
N SER A 103 21.57 15.86 -5.98
CA SER A 103 22.54 14.83 -6.36
C SER A 103 22.54 14.49 -7.86
N GLY A 104 21.58 15.00 -8.62
CA GLY A 104 21.32 14.61 -10.00
C GLY A 104 20.46 13.35 -10.15
N GLU A 105 20.21 12.63 -9.04
CA GLU A 105 19.52 11.34 -9.06
C GLU A 105 18.01 11.45 -8.78
N PRO A 106 17.14 10.72 -9.51
CA PRO A 106 15.68 10.76 -9.36
C PRO A 106 15.16 10.58 -7.93
N PHE A 107 15.96 9.96 -7.05
CA PHE A 107 15.59 9.59 -5.70
C PHE A 107 16.58 10.19 -4.69
N SER A 108 16.07 11.08 -3.84
CA SER A 108 16.81 11.52 -2.65
C SER A 108 16.98 10.35 -1.68
N SER A 109 18.21 10.03 -1.31
CA SER A 109 18.51 9.04 -0.27
C SER A 109 18.22 9.54 1.15
N LYS A 110 17.78 10.80 1.30
CA LYS A 110 17.57 11.46 2.60
C LYS A 110 16.14 11.37 3.11
N GLY A 111 15.16 11.07 2.24
CA GLY A 111 13.76 10.98 2.64
C GLY A 111 13.54 9.91 3.71
N LYS A 112 12.82 10.27 4.77
CA LYS A 112 12.37 9.33 5.81
C LYS A 112 10.92 9.59 6.14
N TRP A 113 10.18 8.54 6.42
CA TRP A 113 8.88 8.67 7.06
C TRP A 113 9.03 8.34 8.54
N LYS A 114 8.59 9.27 9.38
CA LYS A 114 8.42 9.05 10.80
C LYS A 114 6.95 8.69 11.03
N VAL A 115 6.73 7.45 11.43
CA VAL A 115 5.40 6.94 11.75
C VAL A 115 5.24 6.98 13.26
N VAL A 116 4.27 7.74 13.74
CA VAL A 116 3.90 7.80 15.16
C VAL A 116 2.96 6.64 15.43
N VAL A 117 3.35 5.75 16.34
CA VAL A 117 2.57 4.57 16.71
C VAL A 117 2.29 4.54 18.21
N GLU A 118 1.13 4.01 18.55
CA GLU A 118 0.70 3.73 19.91
C GLU A 118 0.64 2.21 20.10
N ASP A 119 1.39 1.70 21.07
CA ASP A 119 1.23 0.32 21.53
C ASP A 119 0.04 0.26 22.49
N LYS A 120 -0.94 -0.57 22.17
CA LYS A 120 -2.20 -0.65 22.93
C LYS A 120 -2.12 -1.51 24.18
N GLN A 121 -1.04 -2.26 24.36
CA GLN A 121 -0.80 -3.07 25.56
C GLN A 121 -0.08 -2.24 26.63
N SER A 122 0.96 -1.50 26.26
CA SER A 122 1.71 -0.63 27.17
C SER A 122 1.12 0.78 27.28
N LEU A 123 0.26 1.19 26.34
CA LEU A 123 -0.20 2.57 26.14
C LEU A 123 0.96 3.56 25.93
N SER A 124 2.13 3.08 25.49
CA SER A 124 3.25 3.94 25.12
C SER A 124 3.10 4.44 23.69
N THR A 125 3.47 5.71 23.47
CA THR A 125 3.60 6.28 22.12
C THR A 125 5.07 6.30 21.75
N GLU A 126 5.39 5.71 20.60
CA GLU A 126 6.74 5.62 20.07
C GLU A 126 6.75 6.05 18.61
N TRP A 127 7.91 6.45 18.11
CA TRP A 127 8.11 6.71 16.70
C TRP A 127 8.82 5.52 16.05
N SER A 128 8.41 5.17 14.83
CA SER A 128 9.08 4.20 13.99
C SER A 128 9.59 4.92 12.74
N LEU A 129 10.90 4.90 12.53
CA LEU A 129 11.51 5.42 11.30
C LEU A 129 11.44 4.38 10.19
N ILE A 130 10.83 4.77 9.08
CA ILE A 130 10.79 4.02 7.85
C ILE A 130 11.63 4.77 6.83
N TYR A 131 12.75 4.18 6.45
CA TYR A 131 13.61 4.71 5.40
C TYR A 131 12.95 4.46 4.05
N THR A 132 12.77 5.52 3.27
CA THR A 132 12.27 5.34 1.91
C THR A 132 13.38 4.81 1.03
N LYS A 133 13.16 3.61 0.47
CA LYS A 133 14.01 3.13 -0.64
C LYS A 133 13.72 3.92 -1.94
N TYR A 134 12.55 4.54 -2.03
CA TYR A 134 12.12 5.36 -3.16
C TYR A 134 11.58 6.68 -2.62
N GLY A 135 12.14 7.81 -3.08
CA GLY A 135 11.71 9.16 -2.67
C GLY A 135 10.25 9.48 -3.06
N PRO A 136 9.83 10.75 -3.08
CA PRO A 136 8.47 11.13 -3.48
C PRO A 136 8.13 10.75 -4.93
N ILE A 137 9.12 10.28 -5.69
CA ILE A 137 9.01 9.81 -7.07
C ILE A 137 9.48 8.37 -7.10
N PHE A 138 8.78 7.49 -7.82
CA PHE A 138 9.24 6.12 -8.04
C PHE A 138 8.70 5.51 -9.35
N ARG A 139 9.51 4.65 -9.95
CA ARG A 139 9.18 3.93 -11.19
C ARG A 139 8.52 2.60 -10.86
N THR A 140 7.48 2.24 -11.61
CA THR A 140 6.78 0.95 -11.51
C THR A 140 6.29 0.52 -12.90
N SER A 141 5.77 -0.70 -13.01
CA SER A 141 5.04 -1.17 -14.18
C SER A 141 3.57 -1.40 -13.82
N LEU A 142 2.64 -0.86 -14.61
CA LEU A 142 1.21 -1.05 -14.44
C LEU A 142 0.62 -1.44 -15.80
N ALA A 143 0.01 -2.64 -15.88
CA ALA A 143 -0.46 -3.23 -17.13
C ALA A 143 0.60 -3.22 -18.26
N ASP A 144 1.82 -3.69 -17.93
CA ASP A 144 2.99 -3.73 -18.81
C ASP A 144 3.49 -2.36 -19.33
N ARG A 145 3.00 -1.25 -18.77
CA ARG A 145 3.48 0.10 -19.06
C ARG A 145 4.40 0.59 -17.95
N GLN A 146 5.55 1.15 -18.33
CA GLN A 146 6.44 1.84 -17.39
C GLN A 146 5.78 3.14 -16.96
N VAL A 147 5.55 3.31 -15.65
CA VAL A 147 4.90 4.48 -15.06
C VAL A 147 5.80 5.08 -14.01
N VAL A 148 5.84 6.41 -13.96
CA VAL A 148 6.44 7.18 -12.87
C VAL A 148 5.31 7.72 -12.00
N ILE A 149 5.32 7.39 -10.72
CA ILE A 149 4.39 7.95 -9.73
C ILE A 149 5.16 8.99 -8.94
N THR A 150 4.55 10.16 -8.74
CA THR A 150 5.17 11.29 -8.04
C THR A 150 4.18 12.01 -7.11
N ALA A 151 4.63 12.28 -5.89
CA ALA A 151 4.01 13.19 -4.93
C ALA A 151 4.85 14.47 -4.72
N ASP A 152 5.88 14.68 -5.56
CA ASP A 152 6.76 15.85 -5.50
C ASP A 152 6.11 17.04 -6.25
N PRO A 153 5.82 18.16 -5.59
CA PRO A 153 5.12 19.29 -6.22
C PRO A 153 5.89 19.94 -7.38
N GLU A 154 7.22 20.04 -7.27
CA GLU A 154 8.06 20.64 -8.30
C GLU A 154 8.18 19.70 -9.50
N PHE A 155 8.38 18.41 -9.25
CA PHE A 155 8.39 17.40 -10.30
C PHE A 155 7.05 17.30 -11.01
N ASN A 156 5.95 17.36 -10.26
CA ASN A 156 4.61 17.36 -10.83
C ASN A 156 4.50 18.51 -11.81
N ASN A 157 4.89 19.73 -11.42
CA ASN A 157 4.88 20.90 -12.30
C ASN A 157 5.76 20.71 -13.55
N TYR A 158 6.96 20.14 -13.40
CA TYR A 158 7.81 19.80 -14.54
C TYR A 158 7.16 18.76 -15.47
N ILE A 159 6.63 17.67 -14.91
CA ILE A 159 5.95 16.59 -15.65
C ILE A 159 4.74 17.14 -16.42
N PHE A 160 3.95 18.03 -15.80
CA PHE A 160 2.88 18.76 -16.46
C PHE A 160 3.35 19.51 -17.71
N GLN A 161 4.54 20.11 -17.67
CA GLN A 161 5.12 20.83 -18.82
C GLN A 161 5.67 19.88 -19.90
N GLN A 162 5.92 18.60 -19.58
CA GLN A 162 6.44 17.59 -20.50
C GLN A 162 5.35 16.71 -21.13
N GLU A 163 4.09 16.98 -20.85
CA GLU A 163 2.94 16.25 -21.38
C GLU A 163 2.94 16.23 -22.91
N GLY A 164 2.80 15.03 -23.48
CA GLY A 164 2.80 14.82 -24.93
C GLY A 164 4.18 14.96 -25.59
N ARG A 165 5.26 15.15 -24.80
CA ARG A 165 6.64 15.21 -25.29
C ARG A 165 7.48 14.03 -24.79
N MET A 166 7.68 13.95 -23.48
CA MET A 166 8.51 12.92 -22.84
C MET A 166 7.71 11.99 -21.93
N VAL A 167 6.52 12.44 -21.53
CA VAL A 167 5.62 11.71 -20.65
C VAL A 167 4.19 11.86 -21.16
N GLU A 168 3.37 10.87 -20.86
CA GLU A 168 1.92 10.91 -21.04
C GLU A 168 1.32 10.78 -19.64
N LEU A 169 0.67 11.85 -19.19
CA LEU A 169 0.02 11.93 -17.90
C LEU A 169 -1.21 11.06 -17.97
N TRP A 170 -1.22 10.06 -17.12
CA TRP A 170 -2.31 9.10 -17.08
C TRP A 170 -3.49 9.70 -16.32
N TYR A 171 -4.14 10.70 -16.92
CA TYR A 171 -5.45 11.18 -16.51
C TYR A 171 -6.50 10.21 -17.03
N LEU A 172 -6.94 9.31 -16.16
CA LEU A 172 -8.28 8.75 -16.21
C LEU A 172 -8.78 8.25 -17.59
N ASP A 173 -8.08 7.28 -18.18
CA ASP A 173 -8.71 6.35 -19.13
C ASP A 173 -9.90 5.59 -18.51
N THR A 174 -10.02 5.62 -17.18
CA THR A 174 -11.10 5.00 -16.40
C THR A 174 -12.39 5.83 -16.35
N PHE A 175 -12.36 7.18 -16.45
CA PHE A 175 -13.61 7.98 -16.42
C PHE A 175 -14.18 8.26 -17.82
N SER A 176 -13.35 8.29 -18.86
CA SER A 176 -13.80 8.45 -20.24
C SER A 176 -14.75 7.34 -20.71
N LYS A 177 -14.66 6.15 -20.10
CA LYS A 177 -15.55 5.01 -20.41
C LYS A 177 -16.90 5.05 -19.68
N ILE A 178 -17.07 5.91 -18.67
CA ILE A 178 -18.31 6.01 -17.88
C ILE A 178 -19.29 7.02 -18.51
N PHE A 179 -18.81 8.01 -19.27
CA PHE A 179 -19.66 9.05 -19.89
C PHE A 179 -19.91 8.86 -21.40
N VAL A 180 -19.49 7.73 -21.99
CA VAL A 180 -19.67 7.42 -23.42
C VAL A 180 -20.84 6.43 -23.64
N HIS A 181 -21.72 6.24 -22.66
CA HIS A 181 -22.94 5.42 -22.80
C HIS A 181 -24.26 6.16 -22.52
N GLU A 182 -24.27 7.50 -22.58
CA GLU A 182 -25.51 8.24 -22.80
C GLU A 182 -25.29 9.28 -23.92
N GLY A 183 -25.57 8.83 -25.14
CA GLY A 183 -25.69 9.61 -26.36
C GLY A 183 -26.59 8.87 -27.33
#